data_AF-A0A7W0JIU8-F1
#
_entry.id   AF-A0A7W0JIU8-F1
#
_cell.length_a   1.000
_cell.length_b   1.000
_cell.length_c   1.000
_cell.angle_alpha   90.00
_cell.angle_beta   90.00
_cell.angle_gamma   90.00
#
_symmetry.space_group_name_H-M   'P 1'
#
loop_
_entity.id
_entity.type
_entity.pdbx_description
1 polymer ?
#
loop_
_entity_poly.entity_id
_entity_poly.type
_entity_poly.pdbx_seq_one_letter_code
_entity_poly.pdbx_strand_id
1 'polypeptide(L)'
;MNLLLTSDLCFIMREIHSQIITDEAQVGAARRAVQRYASALGFREAQLAELAIVVQEIGTNAVRYATHGGGLHWTTPHGDEAGLEIFYADKGPGIYDLDRAIRDGVSTGGSLGAGLGSIRRLMDEFDAYST
;
A
#
# COMPACT_ATOMS: atom_id res chain seq x y z
N MET A 1 -8.59 43.88 -3.50
CA MET A 1 -8.65 43.08 -4.75
C MET A 1 -8.73 41.62 -4.32
N ASN A 2 -9.95 41.14 -4.06
CA ASN A 2 -10.21 39.77 -3.65
C ASN A 2 -10.11 38.88 -4.89
N LEU A 3 -9.05 38.08 -5.00
CA LEU A 3 -9.12 36.90 -5.86
C LEU A 3 -10.00 35.88 -5.16
N LEU A 4 -11.22 35.75 -5.67
CA LEU A 4 -12.03 34.55 -5.52
C LEU A 4 -11.19 33.38 -6.07
N LEU A 5 -10.62 32.58 -5.18
CA LEU A 5 -10.24 31.20 -5.47
C LEU A 5 -11.55 30.48 -5.78
N THR A 6 -11.94 30.53 -7.05
CA THR A 6 -13.06 29.75 -7.58
C THR A 6 -12.79 28.28 -7.29
N SER A 7 -13.84 27.61 -6.84
CA SER A 7 -13.99 26.22 -6.39
C SER A 7 -13.34 25.12 -7.24
N ASP A 8 -12.81 25.44 -8.41
CA ASP A 8 -12.44 24.45 -9.44
C ASP A 8 -10.95 24.07 -9.40
N LEU A 9 -10.10 24.88 -8.75
CA LEU A 9 -8.66 24.59 -8.57
C LEU A 9 -8.36 23.75 -7.31
N CYS A 10 -9.34 23.58 -6.42
CA CYS A 10 -9.20 22.73 -5.23
C CYS A 10 -9.27 21.22 -5.58
N PHE A 11 -9.73 20.87 -6.78
CA PHE A 11 -10.04 19.49 -7.17
C PHE A 11 -8.85 18.65 -7.66
N ILE A 12 -7.65 19.23 -7.85
CA ILE A 12 -6.53 18.51 -8.48
C ILE A 12 -5.49 17.96 -7.48
N MET A 13 -5.54 18.35 -6.21
CA MET A 13 -4.56 17.87 -5.23
C MET A 13 -5.15 16.77 -4.35
N ARG A 14 -4.86 15.51 -4.69
CA ARG A 14 -5.22 14.37 -3.84
C ARG A 14 -4.44 14.43 -2.53
N GLU A 15 -5.12 14.26 -1.40
CA GLU A 15 -4.44 14.09 -0.12
C GLU A 15 -3.77 12.71 -0.08
N ILE A 16 -2.44 12.68 0.00
CA ILE A 16 -1.67 11.45 0.11
C ILE A 16 -1.18 11.31 1.55
N HIS A 17 -1.68 10.27 2.22
CA HIS A 17 -1.17 9.88 3.52
C HIS A 17 0.05 8.98 3.36
N SER A 18 0.97 9.05 4.31
CA SER A 18 2.24 8.33 4.23
C SER A 18 2.69 7.82 5.60
N GLN A 19 3.34 6.66 5.61
CA GLN A 19 3.99 6.09 6.78
C GLN A 19 5.34 5.50 6.36
N ILE A 20 6.40 5.87 7.07
CA ILE A 20 7.70 5.22 6.92
C ILE A 20 7.67 3.88 7.63
N ILE A 21 8.19 2.85 6.94
CA ILE A 21 8.32 1.48 7.43
C ILE A 21 9.78 1.08 7.42
N THR A 22 10.35 0.96 8.62
CA THR A 22 11.70 0.46 8.93
C THR A 22 11.66 -0.72 9.89
N ASP A 23 10.58 -0.90 10.65
CA ASP A 23 10.39 -1.98 11.61
C ASP A 23 8.91 -2.45 11.73
N GLU A 24 8.69 -3.55 12.45
CA GLU A 24 7.36 -4.16 12.63
C GLU A 24 6.37 -3.28 13.39
N ALA A 25 6.83 -2.41 14.30
CA ALA A 25 5.94 -1.54 15.06
C ALA A 25 5.24 -0.54 14.13
N GLN A 26 5.97 -0.05 13.12
CA GLN A 26 5.42 0.84 12.10
C GLN A 26 4.49 0.11 11.13
N VAL A 27 4.70 -1.18 10.86
CA VAL A 27 3.74 -2.00 10.08
C VAL A 27 2.38 -2.04 10.77
N GLY A 28 2.37 -2.29 12.09
CA GLY A 28 1.15 -2.26 12.87
C GLY A 28 0.47 -0.88 12.90
N ALA A 29 1.26 0.20 12.96
CA ALA A 29 0.75 1.57 12.91
C ALA A 29 0.13 1.91 11.54
N ALA A 30 0.83 1.58 10.45
CA ALA A 30 0.34 1.72 9.08
C ALA A 30 -0.98 0.99 8.86
N ARG A 31 -1.07 -0.29 9.26
CA ARG A 31 -2.29 -1.09 9.11
C ARG A 31 -3.49 -0.41 9.75
N ARG A 32 -3.34 0.06 11.00
CA ARG A 32 -4.41 0.79 11.69
C ARG A 32 -4.75 2.11 11.01
N ALA A 33 -3.78 2.84 10.48
CA ALA A 33 -4.00 4.10 9.78
C ALA A 33 -4.78 3.89 8.47
N VAL A 34 -4.37 2.91 7.65
CA VAL A 34 -5.05 2.54 6.41
C VAL A 34 -6.46 2.06 6.67
N GLN A 35 -6.68 1.18 7.67
CA GLN A 35 -8.03 0.71 8.00
C GLN A 35 -8.94 1.84 8.47
N ARG A 36 -8.44 2.79 9.28
CA ARG A 36 -9.22 3.97 9.69
C ARG A 36 -9.60 4.83 8.49
N TYR A 37 -8.65 5.04 7.57
CA TYR A 37 -8.90 5.80 6.34
C TYR A 37 -9.94 5.12 5.45
N ALA A 38 -9.78 3.82 5.17
CA ALA A 38 -10.72 3.02 4.40
C ALA A 38 -12.11 2.97 5.04
N SER A 39 -12.18 2.88 6.37
CA SER A 39 -13.44 2.92 7.11
C SER A 39 -14.17 4.26 6.92
N ALA A 40 -13.44 5.37 6.92
CA ALA A 40 -14.00 6.70 6.62
C ALA A 40 -14.50 6.83 5.16
N LEU A 41 -13.95 6.03 4.24
CA LEU A 41 -14.42 5.92 2.85
C LEU A 41 -15.62 4.96 2.68
N GLY A 42 -16.09 4.31 3.76
CA GLY A 42 -17.25 3.42 3.73
C GLY A 42 -16.95 1.95 3.42
N PHE A 43 -15.68 1.52 3.51
CA PHE A 43 -15.31 0.12 3.32
C PHE A 43 -15.92 -0.77 4.41
N ARG A 44 -16.40 -1.96 4.01
CA ARG A 44 -17.02 -2.93 4.93
C ARG A 44 -15.96 -3.72 5.69
N GLU A 45 -16.37 -4.33 6.80
CA GLU A 45 -15.47 -5.10 7.69
C GLU A 45 -14.64 -6.16 6.95
N ALA A 46 -15.25 -6.91 6.02
CA ALA A 46 -14.52 -7.89 5.21
C ALA A 46 -13.40 -7.24 4.37
N GLN A 47 -13.68 -6.11 3.73
CA GLN A 47 -12.70 -5.37 2.93
C GLN A 47 -11.61 -4.76 3.82
N LEU A 48 -11.96 -4.30 5.02
CA LEU A 48 -10.97 -3.83 6.01
C LEU A 48 -10.02 -4.94 6.48
N ALA A 49 -10.51 -6.19 6.57
CA ALA A 49 -9.69 -7.35 6.90
C ALA A 49 -8.73 -7.71 5.76
N GLU A 50 -9.19 -7.65 4.51
CA GLU A 50 -8.38 -7.87 3.31
C GLU A 50 -7.27 -6.80 3.20
N LEU A 51 -7.60 -5.52 3.40
CA LEU A 51 -6.63 -4.42 3.45
C LEU A 51 -5.60 -4.61 4.57
N ALA A 52 -6.02 -5.14 5.72
CA ALA A 52 -5.10 -5.43 6.81
C ALA A 52 -4.05 -6.49 6.44
N ILE A 53 -4.43 -7.50 5.67
CA ILE A 53 -3.51 -8.51 5.14
C ILE A 53 -2.55 -7.85 4.15
N VAL A 54 -3.06 -7.06 3.20
CA VAL A 54 -2.22 -6.37 2.20
C VAL A 54 -1.17 -5.47 2.85
N VAL A 55 -1.55 -4.64 3.81
CA VAL A 55 -0.60 -3.77 4.50
C VAL A 55 0.42 -4.58 5.33
N GLN A 56 -0.01 -5.70 5.92
CA GLN A 56 0.90 -6.60 6.63
C GLN A 56 1.93 -7.22 5.68
N GLU A 57 1.53 -7.69 4.50
CA GLU A 57 2.45 -8.28 3.53
C GLU A 57 3.42 -7.25 2.96
N ILE A 58 2.94 -6.06 2.60
CA ILE A 58 3.81 -4.95 2.15
C ILE A 58 4.81 -4.59 3.24
N GLY A 59 4.33 -4.39 4.47
CA GLY A 59 5.19 -4.00 5.60
C GLY A 59 6.19 -5.09 5.99
N THR A 60 5.81 -6.36 5.93
CA THR A 60 6.72 -7.47 6.21
C THR A 60 7.81 -7.58 5.15
N ASN A 61 7.46 -7.39 3.87
CA ASN A 61 8.44 -7.34 2.79
C ASN A 61 9.39 -6.15 2.96
N ALA A 62 8.88 -4.98 3.32
CA ALA A 62 9.67 -3.79 3.62
C ALA A 62 10.73 -4.08 4.70
N VAL A 63 10.31 -4.62 5.85
CA VAL A 63 11.21 -4.91 6.98
C VAL A 63 12.26 -5.97 6.65
N ARG A 64 11.91 -6.96 5.82
CA ARG A 64 12.81 -8.07 5.49
C ARG A 64 13.81 -7.78 4.39
N TYR A 65 13.41 -7.00 3.38
CA TYR A 65 14.16 -6.90 2.12
C TYR A 65 14.65 -5.48 1.81
N ALA A 66 14.02 -4.43 2.34
CA ALA A 66 14.47 -3.06 2.09
C ALA A 66 15.70 -2.73 2.96
N THR A 67 16.74 -2.15 2.36
CA THR A 67 18.01 -1.85 3.07
C THR A 67 17.86 -0.77 4.13
N HIS A 68 17.01 0.23 3.90
CA HIS A 68 16.80 1.38 4.79
C HIS A 68 15.32 1.62 5.11
N GLY A 69 14.48 0.61 4.90
CA GLY A 69 13.03 0.76 4.87
C GLY A 69 12.51 1.49 3.63
N GLY A 70 11.24 1.86 3.67
CA GLY A 70 10.56 2.55 2.56
C GLY A 70 9.28 3.28 3.00
N GLY A 71 8.64 3.95 2.05
CA GLY A 71 7.39 4.67 2.28
C GLY A 71 6.19 3.85 1.84
N LEU A 72 5.23 3.64 2.75
CA LEU A 72 3.89 3.19 2.41
C LEU A 72 2.98 4.41 2.28
N HIS A 73 2.26 4.50 1.17
CA HIS A 73 1.40 5.63 0.83
C HIS A 73 0.00 5.13 0.49
N TRP A 74 -1.02 5.93 0.83
CA TRP A 74 -2.41 5.62 0.49
C TRP A 74 -3.24 6.89 0.27
N THR A 75 -4.23 6.79 -0.63
CA THR A 75 -5.07 7.91 -1.08
C THR A 75 -6.29 7.40 -1.83
N THR A 76 -7.24 8.27 -2.17
CA THR A 76 -8.35 7.92 -3.08
C THR A 76 -7.87 7.82 -4.53
N PRO A 77 -8.54 7.02 -5.39
CA PRO A 77 -8.30 7.00 -6.83
C PRO A 77 -8.42 8.38 -7.48
N HIS A 78 -7.86 8.52 -8.68
CA HIS A 78 -8.02 9.75 -9.45
C HIS A 78 -9.42 9.84 -10.08
N GLY A 79 -10.01 11.04 -10.09
CA GLY A 79 -11.36 11.25 -10.65
C GLY A 79 -12.47 10.90 -9.67
N ASP A 80 -13.61 10.45 -10.20
CA ASP A 80 -14.82 10.16 -9.41
C ASP A 80 -14.92 8.69 -8.96
N GLU A 81 -13.85 7.93 -9.12
CA GLU A 81 -13.81 6.52 -8.72
C GLU A 81 -13.71 6.38 -7.20
N ALA A 82 -14.70 5.68 -6.63
CA ALA A 82 -14.67 5.32 -5.22
C ALA A 82 -13.70 4.15 -5.00
N GLY A 83 -12.70 4.34 -4.16
CA GLY A 83 -11.74 3.28 -3.85
C GLY A 83 -10.61 3.73 -2.94
N LEU A 84 -9.57 2.91 -2.89
CA LEU A 84 -8.36 3.16 -2.12
C LEU A 84 -7.16 2.68 -2.93
N GLU A 85 -6.26 3.59 -3.25
CA GLU A 85 -4.95 3.27 -3.81
C GLU A 85 -3.95 3.11 -2.66
N ILE A 86 -3.12 2.06 -2.71
CA ILE A 86 -2.00 1.83 -1.80
C ILE A 86 -0.76 1.55 -2.64
N PHE A 87 0.35 2.22 -2.34
CA PHE A 87 1.62 1.94 -2.98
C PHE A 87 2.76 2.01 -1.99
N TYR A 88 3.82 1.26 -2.27
CA TYR A 88 5.03 1.22 -1.48
C TYR A 88 6.25 1.41 -2.36
N ALA A 89 7.22 2.19 -1.88
CA ALA A 89 8.46 2.42 -2.58
C ALA A 89 9.65 2.44 -1.60
N ASP A 90 10.74 1.81 -2.02
CA ASP A 90 12.00 1.79 -1.31
C ASP A 90 13.20 1.92 -2.26
N LYS A 91 14.40 2.05 -1.69
CA LYS A 91 15.68 2.12 -2.42
C LYS A 91 16.56 0.91 -2.09
N GLY A 92 15.95 -0.26 -2.05
CA GLY A 92 16.60 -1.55 -1.80
C GLY A 92 17.25 -2.14 -3.05
N PRO A 93 17.73 -3.40 -2.95
CA PRO A 93 18.51 -4.05 -4.00
C PRO A 93 17.70 -4.51 -5.22
N GLY A 94 16.37 -4.36 -5.19
CA GLY A 94 15.47 -4.86 -6.23
C GLY A 94 15.09 -6.33 -6.08
N ILE A 95 14.19 -6.80 -6.95
CA ILE A 95 13.66 -8.17 -7.02
C ILE A 95 14.08 -8.76 -8.37
N TYR A 96 15.04 -9.69 -8.35
CA TYR A 96 15.64 -10.27 -9.56
C TYR A 96 14.65 -10.95 -10.51
N ASP A 97 13.67 -11.69 -9.98
CA ASP A 97 12.63 -12.37 -10.77
C ASP A 97 11.25 -12.05 -10.15
N LEU A 98 10.78 -10.83 -10.44
CA LEU A 98 9.52 -10.30 -9.93
C LEU A 98 8.32 -11.17 -10.32
N ASP A 99 8.34 -11.64 -11.56
CA ASP A 99 7.34 -12.50 -12.16
C ASP A 99 7.16 -13.80 -11.36
N ARG A 100 8.27 -14.43 -11.01
CA ARG A 100 8.27 -15.59 -10.12
C ARG A 100 7.87 -15.23 -8.69
N ALA A 101 8.32 -14.09 -8.17
CA ALA A 101 7.96 -13.64 -6.81
C ALA A 101 6.44 -13.44 -6.66
N ILE A 102 5.77 -12.95 -7.71
CA ILE A 102 4.31 -12.81 -7.77
C ILE A 102 3.62 -14.18 -7.88
N ARG A 103 4.12 -15.08 -8.75
CA ARG A 103 3.49 -16.40 -9.02
C ARG A 103 3.64 -17.38 -7.86
N ASP A 104 4.87 -17.60 -7.42
CA ASP A 104 5.20 -18.69 -6.51
C ASP A 104 4.96 -18.31 -5.04
N GLY A 105 4.79 -17.01 -4.75
CA GLY A 105 4.69 -16.51 -3.38
C GLY A 105 5.92 -16.86 -2.53
N VAL A 106 7.07 -17.23 -3.13
CA VAL A 106 8.15 -17.98 -2.47
C VAL A 106 8.54 -17.33 -1.14
N SER A 107 8.24 -18.03 -0.05
CA SER A 107 8.93 -17.90 1.23
C SER A 107 9.93 -19.05 1.31
N THR A 108 11.22 -18.73 1.33
CA THR A 108 12.28 -19.63 1.78
C THR A 108 12.45 -19.60 3.30
N GLY A 109 11.50 -19.01 4.06
CA GLY A 109 11.64 -18.76 5.49
C GLY A 109 10.31 -18.68 6.24
N GLY A 110 9.67 -19.83 6.46
CA GLY A 110 8.80 -20.11 7.61
C GLY A 110 7.48 -19.34 7.80
N SER A 111 7.27 -18.19 7.18
CA SER A 111 5.95 -17.55 7.11
C SER A 111 5.23 -18.02 5.85
N LEU A 112 3.92 -18.28 5.93
CA LEU A 112 3.05 -18.65 4.81
C LEU A 112 3.43 -17.86 3.54
N GLY A 113 4.09 -18.55 2.60
CA GLY A 113 4.73 -17.96 1.44
C GLY A 113 3.72 -17.42 0.44
N ALA A 114 3.30 -16.18 0.65
CA ALA A 114 2.24 -15.61 -0.18
C ALA A 114 2.32 -14.09 -0.35
N GLY A 115 3.39 -13.39 0.05
CA GLY A 115 3.36 -11.92 0.18
C GLY A 115 2.82 -11.15 -1.03
N LEU A 116 3.51 -11.19 -2.18
CA LEU A 116 3.06 -10.49 -3.39
C LEU A 116 1.89 -11.19 -4.10
N GLY A 117 1.86 -12.53 -4.09
CA GLY A 117 0.77 -13.30 -4.70
C GLY A 117 -0.58 -13.11 -3.99
N SER A 118 -0.58 -12.92 -2.66
CA SER A 118 -1.77 -12.61 -1.86
C SER A 118 -2.24 -11.19 -2.12
N ILE A 119 -1.32 -10.21 -2.18
CA ILE A 119 -1.69 -8.84 -2.54
C ILE A 119 -2.39 -8.83 -3.90
N ARG A 120 -1.83 -9.49 -4.91
CA ARG A 120 -2.45 -9.62 -6.24
C ARG A 120 -3.84 -10.27 -6.23
N ARG A 121 -4.11 -11.19 -5.30
CA ARG A 121 -5.43 -11.86 -5.19
C ARG A 121 -6.47 -11.06 -4.43
N LEU A 122 -6.04 -10.15 -3.55
CA LEU A 122 -6.91 -9.39 -2.66
C LEU A 122 -7.28 -8.01 -3.23
N MET A 123 -6.49 -7.48 -4.16
CA MET A 123 -6.71 -6.17 -4.77
C MET A 123 -7.39 -6.31 -6.13
N ASP A 124 -8.22 -5.32 -6.50
CA ASP A 124 -8.84 -5.26 -7.82
C ASP A 124 -7.80 -5.01 -8.93
N GLU A 125 -6.82 -4.15 -8.63
CA GLU A 125 -5.69 -3.83 -9.51
C GLU A 125 -4.36 -4.01 -8.77
N PHE A 126 -3.34 -4.49 -9.50
CA PHE A 126 -2.00 -4.71 -8.95
C PHE A 126 -0.94 -4.49 -10.02
N ASP A 127 0.04 -3.64 -9.70
CA ASP A 127 1.24 -3.44 -10.49
C ASP A 127 2.46 -3.45 -9.55
N ALA A 128 3.62 -3.85 -10.10
CA ALA A 128 4.88 -3.86 -9.40
C ALA A 128 6.03 -3.62 -10.37
N TYR A 129 7.00 -2.84 -9.91
CA TYR A 129 8.24 -2.57 -10.64
C TYR A 129 9.43 -2.82 -9.72
N SER A 130 10.48 -3.42 -10.28
CA SER A 130 11.76 -3.60 -9.60
C SER A 130 12.89 -3.54 -10.61
N THR A 131 14.05 -3.07 -10.16
CA THR A 131 15.28 -2.93 -10.97
C THR A 131 16.15 -4.16 -10.88
#